data_AF-A0A1V2PJC3-F1
#
_entry.id   AF-A0A1V2PJC3-F1
#
_cell.length_a   1.000
_cell.length_b   1.000
_cell.length_c   1.000
_cell.angle_alpha   90.00
_cell.angle_beta   90.00
_cell.angle_gamma   90.00
#
_symmetry.space_group_name_H-M   'P 1'
#
loop_
_entity.id
_entity.type
_entity.pdbx_description
1 polymer ?
#
loop_
_entity_poly.entity_id
_entity_poly.type
_entity_poly.pdbx_seq_one_letter_code
_entity_poly.pdbx_strand_id
1 'polypeptide(L)'
;MTQTSARAERGSAPPRATQEGLRRFVERFAEDHPPLSLAAADLTIHDPDAVRRRFGPVFNYLTRVEFEVERNVLELRALMPDATEVDRFFYQEVWSPQELQHGVLLDAVQQGFGLAPEPAELSRVSARIRLVGVLSHLPGMLGVVRLLYYLTGAATERSAVVAYSRLVDGLRAMGERAVAETVVAPIKRQEPGHFAFYRLSAQALVADEGLRDWQLQLARILRRRSFGLVGVNNRKQQADFGDVARALGLDRELLEVARQVSLVERELLWAQQQGMDVPSYILAALRDAIESSVAREAGLRL
;
A
#
# COMPACT_ATOMS: atom_id res chain seq x y z
N MET A 1 3.09 50.48 23.53
CA MET A 1 1.97 49.51 23.55
C MET A 1 1.23 49.63 22.23
N THR A 2 0.99 48.65 21.36
CA THR A 2 1.54 47.31 21.11
C THR A 2 0.99 47.00 19.70
N GLN A 3 1.77 47.13 18.63
CA GLN A 3 1.35 46.62 17.31
C GLN A 3 1.80 45.16 17.23
N THR A 4 0.87 44.25 17.52
CA THR A 4 1.10 42.81 17.38
C THR A 4 0.96 42.46 15.90
N SER A 5 2.11 42.34 15.23
CA SER A 5 2.21 41.84 13.87
C SER A 5 1.84 40.35 13.87
N ALA A 6 0.74 40.00 13.21
CA ALA A 6 0.35 38.62 12.96
C ALA A 6 1.38 37.99 12.01
N ARG A 7 2.20 37.10 12.56
CA ARG A 7 3.19 36.30 11.85
C ARG A 7 2.44 35.30 10.98
N ALA A 8 2.41 35.56 9.67
CA ALA A 8 1.95 34.58 8.69
C ALA A 8 2.73 33.28 8.85
N GLU A 9 2.01 32.21 9.16
CA GLU A 9 2.50 30.84 9.11
C GLU A 9 2.98 30.56 7.69
N ARG A 10 4.29 30.38 7.53
CA ARG A 10 4.87 29.93 6.28
C ARG A 10 4.49 28.47 6.12
N GLY A 11 3.58 28.19 5.19
CA GLY A 11 3.39 26.86 4.65
C GLY A 11 4.76 26.32 4.22
N SER A 12 5.16 25.19 4.79
CA SER A 12 6.38 24.50 4.39
C SER A 12 6.25 24.14 2.91
N ALA A 13 7.24 24.51 2.11
CA ALA A 13 7.37 24.00 0.76
C ALA A 13 7.38 22.46 0.82
N PRO A 14 6.78 21.75 -0.17
CA PRO A 14 6.83 20.30 -0.19
C PRO A 14 8.27 19.82 -0.05
N PRO A 15 8.53 18.76 0.72
CA PRO A 15 9.89 18.26 0.91
C PRO A 15 10.52 18.00 -0.47
N ARG A 16 11.69 18.59 -0.71
CA ARG A 16 12.48 18.27 -1.89
C ARG A 16 12.82 16.78 -1.82
N ALA A 17 12.73 16.09 -2.95
CA ALA A 17 13.07 14.67 -3.08
C ALA A 17 14.60 14.44 -3.04
N THR A 18 15.27 15.02 -2.04
CA THR A 18 16.67 14.76 -1.72
C THR A 18 16.76 13.79 -0.56
N GLN A 19 17.89 13.09 -0.41
CA GLN A 19 18.12 12.14 0.70
C GLN A 19 17.90 12.79 2.09
N GLU A 20 18.40 14.02 2.28
CA GLU A 20 18.18 14.81 3.50
C GLU A 20 16.71 15.26 3.68
N GLY A 21 16.01 15.54 2.58
CA GLY A 21 14.59 15.83 2.60
C GLY A 21 13.76 14.62 3.02
N LEU A 22 14.11 13.44 2.49
CA LEU A 22 13.48 12.16 2.79
C LEU A 22 13.70 11.76 4.25
N ARG A 23 14.94 11.84 4.77
CA ARG A 23 15.23 11.55 6.18
C ARG A 23 14.35 12.37 7.12
N ARG A 24 14.35 13.70 6.95
CA ARG A 24 13.53 14.61 7.76
C ARG A 24 12.03 14.37 7.62
N PHE A 25 11.59 13.90 6.45
CA PHE A 25 10.20 13.49 6.26
C PHE A 25 9.88 12.26 7.10
N VAL A 26 10.71 11.22 7.04
CA VAL A 26 10.51 9.97 7.81
C VAL A 26 10.53 10.24 9.31
N GLU A 27 11.49 11.04 9.80
CA GLU A 27 11.58 11.41 11.22
C GLU A 27 10.30 12.09 11.73
N ARG A 28 9.82 13.13 11.02
CA ARG A 28 8.56 13.80 11.38
C ARG A 28 7.36 12.88 11.26
N PHE A 29 7.31 12.05 10.22
CA PHE A 29 6.21 11.12 10.03
C PHE A 29 6.12 10.10 11.18
N ALA A 30 7.26 9.60 11.67
CA ALA A 30 7.33 8.72 12.82
C ALA A 30 6.82 9.39 14.11
N GLU A 31 7.16 10.66 14.32
CA GLU A 31 6.72 11.46 15.47
C GLU A 31 5.22 11.75 15.42
N ASP A 32 4.71 12.20 14.27
CA ASP A 32 3.32 12.62 14.09
C ASP A 32 2.35 11.43 14.07
N HIS A 33 2.84 10.25 13.67
CA HIS A 33 2.03 9.05 13.45
C HIS A 33 2.63 7.82 14.12
N PRO A 34 2.72 7.74 15.46
CA PRO A 34 3.25 6.54 16.12
C PRO A 34 2.38 5.30 15.82
N PRO A 35 2.89 4.07 16.04
CA PRO A 35 2.10 2.85 15.92
C PRO A 35 0.78 2.95 16.71
N LEU A 36 -0.30 2.53 16.09
CA LEU A 36 -1.63 2.58 16.71
C LEU A 36 -1.71 1.61 17.88
N SER A 37 -2.60 1.88 18.84
CA SER A 37 -2.76 1.03 20.03
C SER A 37 -4.13 0.37 20.04
N LEU A 38 -4.16 -0.96 20.18
CA LEU A 38 -5.39 -1.71 20.41
C LEU A 38 -6.15 -1.22 21.66
N ALA A 39 -5.44 -0.80 22.70
CA ALA A 39 -6.06 -0.30 23.93
C ALA A 39 -6.79 1.05 23.75
N ALA A 40 -6.47 1.79 22.69
CA ALA A 40 -7.13 3.06 22.35
C ALA A 40 -8.33 2.87 21.40
N ALA A 41 -8.57 1.65 20.90
CA ALA A 41 -9.63 1.36 19.97
C ALA A 41 -10.95 1.04 20.69
N ASP A 42 -12.05 1.60 20.18
CA ASP A 42 -13.41 1.18 20.52
C ASP A 42 -13.87 0.15 19.50
N LEU A 43 -13.96 -1.11 19.95
CA LEU A 43 -14.33 -2.26 19.12
C LEU A 43 -15.84 -2.53 19.12
N THR A 44 -16.66 -1.59 19.59
CA THR A 44 -18.13 -1.76 19.61
C THR A 44 -18.67 -1.97 18.20
N ILE A 45 -19.41 -3.06 18.00
CA ILE A 45 -20.12 -3.38 16.76
C ILE A 45 -21.60 -3.55 17.11
N HIS A 46 -22.47 -2.80 16.45
CA HIS A 46 -23.91 -2.77 16.73
C HIS A 46 -24.67 -3.90 16.04
N ASP A 47 -24.35 -4.21 14.79
CA ASP A 47 -24.92 -5.35 14.04
C ASP A 47 -23.80 -6.23 13.47
N PRO A 48 -23.24 -7.14 14.31
CA PRO A 48 -22.15 -8.03 13.90
C PRO A 48 -22.47 -8.85 12.65
N ASP A 49 -23.72 -9.30 12.52
CA ASP A 49 -24.15 -10.13 11.41
C ASP A 49 -24.21 -9.34 10.09
N ALA A 50 -24.70 -8.11 10.11
CA ALA A 50 -24.68 -7.24 8.94
C ALA A 50 -23.25 -6.88 8.53
N VAL A 51 -22.39 -6.53 9.49
CA VAL A 51 -20.97 -6.24 9.22
C VAL A 51 -20.28 -7.45 8.62
N ARG A 52 -20.46 -8.64 9.21
CA ARG A 52 -19.90 -9.88 8.71
C ARG A 52 -20.35 -10.18 7.28
N ARG A 53 -21.64 -10.06 6.98
CA ARG A 53 -22.16 -10.31 5.62
C ARG A 53 -21.59 -9.34 4.59
N ARG A 54 -21.45 -8.05 4.92
CA ARG A 54 -21.04 -7.03 3.96
C ARG A 54 -19.53 -6.89 3.83
N PHE A 55 -18.82 -6.87 4.95
CA PHE A 55 -17.39 -6.55 5.03
C PHE A 55 -16.53 -7.68 5.56
N GLY A 56 -17.11 -8.84 5.92
CA GLY A 56 -16.32 -10.00 6.36
C GLY A 56 -15.19 -10.37 5.40
N PRO A 57 -15.45 -10.56 4.08
CA PRO A 57 -14.39 -10.82 3.10
C PRO A 57 -13.36 -9.68 3.00
N VAL A 58 -13.79 -8.42 3.18
CA VAL A 58 -12.91 -7.24 3.13
C VAL A 58 -11.94 -7.26 4.30
N PHE A 59 -12.44 -7.39 5.53
CA PHE A 59 -11.58 -7.47 6.69
C PHE A 59 -10.63 -8.67 6.59
N ASN A 60 -11.15 -9.85 6.24
CA ASN A 60 -10.33 -11.05 6.12
C ASN A 60 -9.16 -10.86 5.14
N TYR A 61 -9.43 -10.25 3.98
CA TYR A 61 -8.40 -9.93 3.01
C TYR A 61 -7.39 -8.91 3.52
N LEU A 62 -7.86 -7.79 4.08
CA LEU A 62 -7.00 -6.71 4.57
C LEU A 62 -6.12 -7.18 5.72
N THR A 63 -6.68 -7.83 6.75
CA THR A 63 -5.90 -8.36 7.88
C THR A 63 -4.81 -9.33 7.45
N ARG A 64 -5.09 -10.22 6.48
CA ARG A 64 -4.04 -11.10 5.94
C ARG A 64 -2.91 -10.28 5.29
N VAL A 65 -3.27 -9.29 4.46
CA VAL A 65 -2.29 -8.43 3.78
C VAL A 65 -1.44 -7.66 4.79
N GLU A 66 -2.06 -7.08 5.82
CA GLU A 66 -1.36 -6.38 6.91
C GLU A 66 -0.42 -7.32 7.68
N PHE A 67 -0.83 -8.57 7.96
CA PHE A 67 0.08 -9.51 8.64
C PHE A 67 1.24 -9.99 7.75
N GLU A 68 1.13 -9.90 6.42
CA GLU A 68 2.23 -10.25 5.51
C GLU A 68 3.42 -9.26 5.58
N VAL A 69 3.33 -8.20 6.39
CA VAL A 69 4.42 -7.23 6.67
C VAL A 69 5.72 -7.91 7.08
N GLU A 70 5.67 -8.90 7.97
CA GLU A 70 6.90 -9.60 8.40
C GLU A 70 7.62 -10.27 7.23
N ARG A 71 6.87 -10.92 6.34
CA ARG A 71 7.40 -11.48 5.09
C ARG A 71 7.96 -10.36 4.21
N ASN A 72 7.26 -9.24 4.08
CA ASN A 72 7.70 -8.11 3.26
C ASN A 72 9.04 -7.53 3.76
N VAL A 73 9.27 -7.46 5.07
CA VAL A 73 10.57 -7.09 5.67
C VAL A 73 11.68 -8.08 5.33
N LEU A 74 11.38 -9.39 5.31
CA LEU A 74 12.34 -10.41 4.87
C LEU A 74 12.66 -10.30 3.38
N GLU A 75 11.66 -10.06 2.55
CA GLU A 75 11.83 -9.86 1.10
C GLU A 75 12.65 -8.59 0.81
N LEU A 76 12.40 -7.50 1.53
CA LEU A 76 13.18 -6.27 1.51
C LEU A 76 14.67 -6.53 1.74
N ARG A 77 15.01 -7.26 2.80
CA ARG A 77 16.40 -7.62 3.13
C ARG A 77 17.05 -8.47 2.04
N ALA A 78 16.28 -9.32 1.37
CA ALA A 78 16.78 -10.13 0.26
C ALA A 78 16.96 -9.32 -1.03
N LEU A 79 16.04 -8.41 -1.35
CA LEU A 79 16.06 -7.60 -2.59
C LEU A 79 17.05 -6.43 -2.54
N MET A 80 17.25 -5.87 -1.35
CA MET A 80 18.03 -4.66 -1.14
C MET A 80 19.00 -4.86 0.04
N PRO A 81 19.99 -5.76 -0.09
CA PRO A 81 20.97 -6.01 0.98
C PRO A 81 21.71 -4.72 1.39
N ASP A 82 21.94 -3.83 0.42
CA ASP A 82 22.57 -2.52 0.60
C ASP A 82 21.55 -1.36 0.66
N ALA A 83 20.36 -1.59 1.25
CA ALA A 83 19.37 -0.53 1.47
C ALA A 83 19.99 0.67 2.21
N THR A 84 19.54 1.89 1.88
CA THR A 84 20.06 3.11 2.50
C THR A 84 19.73 3.16 4.01
N GLU A 85 20.44 3.99 4.77
CA GLU A 85 20.13 4.19 6.20
C GLU A 85 18.68 4.67 6.38
N VAL A 86 18.20 5.56 5.50
CA VAL A 86 16.83 6.09 5.54
C VAL A 86 15.81 5.01 5.21
N ASP A 87 16.06 4.15 4.21
CA ASP A 87 15.21 3.00 3.91
C ASP A 87 15.11 2.07 5.13
N ARG A 88 16.25 1.71 5.72
CA ARG A 88 16.29 0.81 6.88
C ARG A 88 15.53 1.39 8.06
N PHE A 89 15.76 2.67 8.37
CA PHE A 89 15.04 3.37 9.43
C PHE A 89 13.53 3.36 9.18
N PHE A 90 13.08 3.73 7.97
CA PHE A 90 11.66 3.71 7.63
C PHE A 90 11.06 2.32 7.78
N TYR A 91 11.62 1.29 7.15
CA TYR A 91 11.00 -0.04 7.16
C TYR A 91 11.02 -0.71 8.53
N GLN A 92 12.09 -0.54 9.32
CA GLN A 92 12.27 -1.27 10.58
C GLN A 92 11.66 -0.54 11.77
N GLU A 93 11.76 0.79 11.81
CA GLU A 93 11.42 1.58 13.00
C GLU A 93 10.09 2.35 12.85
N VAL A 94 9.60 2.51 11.61
CA VAL A 94 8.39 3.32 11.34
C VAL A 94 7.29 2.44 10.75
N TRP A 95 7.47 1.98 9.51
CA TRP A 95 6.45 1.27 8.74
C TRP A 95 6.09 -0.09 9.35
N SER A 96 7.06 -0.96 9.62
CA SER A 96 6.76 -2.31 10.14
C SER A 96 6.02 -2.29 11.49
N PRO A 97 6.41 -1.46 12.48
CA PRO A 97 5.64 -1.32 13.71
C PRO A 97 4.23 -0.77 13.51
N GLN A 98 4.03 0.18 12.58
CA GLN A 98 2.72 0.74 12.25
C GLN A 98 1.80 -0.33 11.63
N GLU A 99 2.26 -1.00 10.59
CA GLU A 99 1.44 -1.96 9.83
C GLU A 99 1.11 -3.22 10.62
N LEU A 100 2.02 -3.67 11.50
CA LEU A 100 1.70 -4.74 12.44
C LEU A 100 0.51 -4.38 13.33
N GLN A 101 0.41 -3.12 13.78
CA GLN A 101 -0.73 -2.66 14.56
C GLN A 101 -2.00 -2.53 13.72
N HIS A 102 -1.90 -2.26 12.42
CA HIS A 102 -3.05 -2.30 11.52
C HIS A 102 -3.64 -3.72 11.46
N GLY A 103 -2.77 -4.73 11.26
CA GLY A 103 -3.17 -6.14 11.27
C GLY A 103 -3.83 -6.55 12.59
N VAL A 104 -3.23 -6.20 13.73
CA VAL A 104 -3.77 -6.47 15.08
C VAL A 104 -5.16 -5.83 15.27
N LEU A 105 -5.31 -4.56 14.88
CA LEU A 105 -6.58 -3.85 15.04
C LEU A 105 -7.68 -4.44 14.16
N LEU A 106 -7.39 -4.73 12.89
CA LEU A 106 -8.36 -5.32 11.97
C LEU A 106 -8.75 -6.74 12.40
N ASP A 107 -7.80 -7.53 12.91
CA ASP A 107 -8.07 -8.86 13.47
C ASP A 107 -8.99 -8.78 14.70
N ALA A 108 -8.73 -7.85 15.62
CA ALA A 108 -9.58 -7.65 16.79
C ALA A 108 -11.03 -7.29 16.39
N VAL A 109 -11.21 -6.47 15.36
CA VAL A 109 -12.53 -6.15 14.79
C VAL A 109 -13.19 -7.39 14.19
N GLN A 110 -12.46 -8.22 13.43
CA GLN A 110 -12.98 -9.46 12.86
C GLN A 110 -13.49 -10.44 13.91
N GLN A 111 -12.74 -10.61 14.99
CA GLN A 111 -13.13 -11.43 16.10
C GLN A 111 -14.42 -10.90 16.75
N GLY A 112 -14.59 -9.57 16.81
CA GLY A 112 -15.79 -8.91 17.32
C GLY A 112 -17.08 -9.24 16.55
N PHE A 113 -16.99 -9.62 15.27
CA PHE A 113 -18.13 -10.13 14.49
C PHE A 113 -18.04 -11.63 14.13
N GLY A 114 -17.19 -12.37 14.84
CA GLY A 114 -17.17 -13.84 14.81
C GLY A 114 -16.48 -14.46 13.58
N LEU A 115 -15.54 -13.75 12.96
CA LEU A 115 -14.61 -14.36 12.00
C LEU A 115 -13.30 -14.77 12.68
N ALA A 116 -12.73 -15.87 12.19
CA ALA A 116 -11.38 -16.28 12.53
C ALA A 116 -10.42 -15.73 11.46
N PRO A 117 -9.20 -15.31 11.85
CA PRO A 117 -8.21 -14.81 10.90
C PRO A 117 -7.83 -15.86 9.86
N GLU A 118 -7.73 -15.47 8.59
CA GLU A 118 -7.09 -16.28 7.56
C GLU A 118 -5.57 -16.34 7.81
N PRO A 119 -4.94 -17.53 7.73
CA PRO A 119 -3.51 -17.65 7.94
C PRO A 119 -2.71 -16.78 6.96
N ALA A 120 -1.81 -15.96 7.50
CA ALA A 120 -0.83 -15.22 6.70
C ALA A 120 0.44 -16.07 6.48
N GLU A 121 1.07 -15.94 5.30
CA GLU A 121 2.37 -16.56 5.03
C GLU A 121 3.48 -15.61 5.46
N LEU A 122 4.09 -15.89 6.62
CA LEU A 122 5.02 -14.96 7.27
C LEU A 122 6.50 -15.26 6.99
N SER A 123 6.84 -16.49 6.59
CA SER A 123 8.22 -16.98 6.74
C SER A 123 8.98 -17.27 5.43
N ARG A 124 8.27 -17.42 4.31
CA ARG A 124 8.87 -17.91 3.07
C ARG A 124 9.15 -16.79 2.07
N VAL A 125 10.42 -16.40 1.97
CA VAL A 125 10.92 -15.65 0.82
C VAL A 125 10.98 -16.58 -0.40
N SER A 126 10.27 -16.22 -1.47
CA SER A 126 10.21 -17.05 -2.68
C SER A 126 11.57 -17.18 -3.37
N ALA A 127 11.80 -18.30 -4.07
CA ALA A 127 13.05 -18.52 -4.82
C ALA A 127 13.30 -17.44 -5.88
N ARG A 128 12.22 -16.87 -6.46
CA ARG A 128 12.33 -15.76 -7.42
C ARG A 128 12.87 -14.50 -6.76
N ILE A 129 12.38 -14.15 -5.56
CA ILE A 129 12.85 -12.97 -4.82
C ILE A 129 14.33 -13.14 -4.44
N ARG A 130 14.73 -14.34 -3.98
CA ARG A 130 16.15 -14.63 -3.70
C ARG A 130 17.03 -14.48 -4.93
N LEU A 131 16.55 -14.96 -6.09
CA LEU A 131 17.27 -14.81 -7.37
C LEU A 131 17.42 -13.34 -7.75
N VAL A 132 16.36 -12.53 -7.60
CA VAL A 132 16.43 -11.08 -7.84
C VAL A 132 17.43 -10.41 -6.90
N GLY A 133 17.47 -10.81 -5.63
CA GLY A 133 18.48 -10.36 -4.66
C GLY A 133 19.91 -10.71 -5.08
N VAL A 134 20.15 -11.91 -5.62
CA VAL A 134 21.47 -12.24 -6.18
C VAL A 134 21.79 -11.35 -7.39
N LEU A 135 20.82 -11.11 -8.28
CA LEU A 135 20.99 -10.27 -9.46
C LEU A 135 21.18 -8.78 -9.12
N SER A 136 20.74 -8.31 -7.94
CA SER A 136 20.90 -6.91 -7.55
C SER A 136 22.36 -6.52 -7.32
N HIS A 137 23.25 -7.48 -7.06
CA HIS A 137 24.69 -7.25 -6.97
C HIS A 137 25.36 -6.95 -8.31
N LEU A 138 24.67 -7.17 -9.44
CA LEU A 138 25.21 -6.80 -10.76
C LEU A 138 25.24 -5.27 -10.92
N PRO A 139 26.29 -4.70 -11.54
CA PRO A 139 26.41 -3.25 -11.70
C PRO A 139 25.17 -2.63 -12.35
N GLY A 140 24.56 -1.65 -11.68
CA GLY A 140 23.36 -0.95 -12.14
C GLY A 140 22.03 -1.69 -11.90
N MET A 141 22.02 -2.97 -11.52
CA MET A 141 20.76 -3.70 -11.29
C MET A 141 20.08 -3.30 -9.98
N LEU A 142 20.84 -2.98 -8.92
CA LEU A 142 20.28 -2.54 -7.64
C LEU A 142 19.33 -1.33 -7.80
N GLY A 143 19.68 -0.35 -8.63
CA GLY A 143 18.80 0.79 -8.91
C GLY A 143 17.48 0.39 -9.60
N VAL A 144 17.51 -0.60 -10.49
CA VAL A 144 16.29 -1.12 -11.13
C VAL A 144 15.42 -1.85 -10.10
N VAL A 145 16.02 -2.68 -9.24
CA VAL A 145 15.32 -3.41 -8.18
C VAL A 145 14.68 -2.45 -7.18
N ARG A 146 15.44 -1.45 -6.70
CA ARG A 146 14.94 -0.39 -5.80
C ARG A 146 13.77 0.36 -6.42
N LEU A 147 13.89 0.76 -7.69
CA LEU A 147 12.79 1.46 -8.36
C LEU A 147 11.53 0.58 -8.46
N LEU A 148 11.66 -0.67 -8.89
CA LEU A 148 10.51 -1.59 -8.96
C LEU A 148 9.86 -1.82 -7.59
N TYR A 149 10.68 -1.88 -6.55
CA TYR A 149 10.21 -2.01 -5.17
C TYR A 149 9.43 -0.76 -4.75
N TYR A 150 9.99 0.44 -4.91
CA TYR A 150 9.32 1.68 -4.54
C TYR A 150 8.01 1.92 -5.33
N LEU A 151 7.97 1.55 -6.62
CA LEU A 151 6.74 1.62 -7.41
C LEU A 151 5.67 0.63 -6.91
N THR A 152 6.09 -0.56 -6.49
CA THR A 152 5.18 -1.55 -5.89
C THR A 152 4.62 -1.06 -4.56
N GLY A 153 5.49 -0.55 -3.67
CA GLY A 153 5.07 0.07 -2.41
C GLY A 153 4.09 1.21 -2.64
N ALA A 154 4.43 2.19 -3.48
CA ALA A 154 3.54 3.31 -3.78
C ALA A 154 2.15 2.86 -4.32
N ALA A 155 2.11 1.85 -5.18
CA ALA A 155 0.84 1.30 -5.68
C ALA A 155 0.02 0.61 -4.56
N THR A 156 0.69 -0.14 -3.68
CA THR A 156 0.09 -0.79 -2.51
C THR A 156 -0.50 0.22 -1.54
N GLU A 157 0.30 1.18 -1.06
CA GLU A 157 -0.15 2.20 -0.10
C GLU A 157 -1.31 3.02 -0.67
N ARG A 158 -1.26 3.33 -1.98
CA ARG A 158 -2.36 4.06 -2.60
C ARG A 158 -3.63 3.23 -2.70
N SER A 159 -3.50 1.92 -2.93
CA SER A 159 -4.63 0.98 -2.90
C SER A 159 -5.23 0.91 -1.50
N ALA A 160 -4.40 0.90 -0.45
CA ALA A 160 -4.82 0.91 0.95
C ALA A 160 -5.59 2.20 1.29
N VAL A 161 -5.08 3.39 0.92
CA VAL A 161 -5.80 4.67 1.09
C VAL A 161 -7.22 4.61 0.49
N VAL A 162 -7.34 4.08 -0.72
CA VAL A 162 -8.64 3.95 -1.41
C VAL A 162 -9.55 2.97 -0.69
N ALA A 163 -9.05 1.77 -0.37
CA ALA A 163 -9.80 0.73 0.31
C ALA A 163 -10.31 1.19 1.69
N TYR A 164 -9.43 1.73 2.53
CA TYR A 164 -9.79 2.23 3.85
C TYR A 164 -10.74 3.41 3.80
N SER A 165 -10.64 4.28 2.79
CA SER A 165 -11.63 5.36 2.60
C SER A 165 -13.03 4.79 2.38
N ARG A 166 -13.18 3.81 1.47
CA ARG A 166 -14.46 3.17 1.20
C ARG A 166 -14.98 2.38 2.40
N LEU A 167 -14.09 1.72 3.13
CA LEU A 167 -14.46 0.94 4.32
C LEU A 167 -14.96 1.86 5.45
N VAL A 168 -14.27 2.97 5.73
CA VAL A 168 -14.73 3.98 6.70
C VAL A 168 -16.13 4.49 6.36
N ASP A 169 -16.34 4.89 5.11
CA ASP A 169 -17.62 5.44 4.67
C ASP A 169 -18.73 4.37 4.73
N GLY A 170 -18.40 3.13 4.34
CA GLY A 170 -19.29 1.99 4.40
C GLY A 170 -19.73 1.63 5.82
N LEU A 171 -18.80 1.57 6.78
CA LEU A 171 -19.09 1.31 8.19
C LEU A 171 -19.92 2.43 8.82
N ARG A 172 -19.58 3.70 8.52
CA ARG A 172 -20.37 4.86 8.98
C ARG A 172 -21.81 4.81 8.46
N ALA A 173 -22.00 4.45 7.20
CA ALA A 173 -23.33 4.32 6.61
C ALA A 173 -24.17 3.20 7.26
N MET A 174 -23.53 2.21 7.87
CA MET A 174 -24.18 1.16 8.67
C MET A 174 -24.43 1.55 10.12
N GLY A 175 -23.93 2.70 10.58
CA GLY A 175 -24.00 3.12 11.97
C GLY A 175 -22.82 2.63 12.84
N GLU A 176 -21.86 1.92 12.26
CA GLU A 176 -20.71 1.32 12.97
C GLU A 176 -19.59 2.34 13.20
N ARG A 177 -19.90 3.38 14.01
CA ARG A 177 -19.02 4.55 14.18
C ARG A 177 -17.77 4.24 14.98
N ALA A 178 -17.87 3.43 16.03
CA ALA A 178 -16.75 3.11 16.92
C ALA A 178 -15.56 2.53 16.12
N VAL A 179 -15.80 1.43 15.40
CA VAL A 179 -14.79 0.82 14.53
C VAL A 179 -14.35 1.75 13.41
N ALA A 180 -15.28 2.45 12.74
CA ALA A 180 -14.93 3.35 11.63
C ALA A 180 -13.99 4.49 12.08
N GLU A 181 -14.22 5.07 13.26
CA GLU A 181 -13.54 6.28 13.74
C GLU A 181 -12.29 5.98 14.57
N THR A 182 -12.26 4.86 15.28
CA THR A 182 -11.16 4.52 16.21
C THR A 182 -10.24 3.41 15.70
N VAL A 183 -10.63 2.67 14.65
CA VAL A 183 -9.80 1.65 14.01
C VAL A 183 -9.46 2.02 12.57
N VAL A 184 -10.47 2.06 11.69
CA VAL A 184 -10.22 2.14 10.25
C VAL A 184 -9.75 3.54 9.82
N ALA A 185 -10.34 4.61 10.36
CA ALA A 185 -9.91 5.97 10.05
C ALA A 185 -8.49 6.30 10.56
N PRO A 186 -8.04 5.86 11.75
CA PRO A 186 -6.65 5.99 12.17
C PRO A 186 -5.66 5.27 11.26
N ILE A 187 -5.94 4.03 10.86
CA ILE A 187 -5.12 3.29 9.89
C ILE A 187 -5.00 4.10 8.59
N LYS A 188 -6.14 4.51 8.01
CA LYS A 188 -6.21 5.38 6.83
C LYS A 188 -5.35 6.64 6.94
N ARG A 189 -5.17 7.21 8.13
CA ARG A 189 -4.38 8.45 8.30
C ARG A 189 -2.87 8.21 8.17
N GLN A 190 -2.39 6.99 8.34
CA GLN A 190 -0.96 6.64 8.22
C GLN A 190 -0.58 6.34 6.76
N GLU A 191 -1.45 5.67 6.00
CA GLU A 191 -1.21 5.28 4.59
C GLU A 191 -0.67 6.40 3.67
N PRO A 192 -1.14 7.68 3.74
CA PRO A 192 -0.60 8.73 2.89
C PRO A 192 0.87 9.04 3.17
N GLY A 193 1.33 8.83 4.41
CA GLY A 193 2.73 8.98 4.79
C GLY A 193 3.59 7.84 4.23
N HIS A 194 3.11 6.60 4.28
CA HIS A 194 3.77 5.46 3.64
C HIS A 194 3.88 5.68 2.13
N PHE A 195 2.77 6.08 1.50
CA PHE A 195 2.74 6.44 0.08
C PHE A 195 3.75 7.53 -0.26
N ALA A 196 3.81 8.59 0.56
CA ALA A 196 4.74 9.69 0.36
C ALA A 196 6.21 9.23 0.47
N PHE A 197 6.54 8.34 1.41
CA PHE A 197 7.89 7.75 1.49
C PHE A 197 8.28 7.06 0.19
N TYR A 198 7.44 6.15 -0.32
CA TYR A 198 7.74 5.42 -1.56
C TYR A 198 7.86 6.34 -2.76
N ARG A 199 6.96 7.32 -2.87
CA ARG A 199 6.99 8.33 -3.94
C ARG A 199 8.27 9.14 -3.91
N LEU A 200 8.62 9.70 -2.76
CA LEU A 200 9.83 10.53 -2.59
C LEU A 200 11.09 9.71 -2.82
N SER A 201 11.13 8.46 -2.36
CA SER A 201 12.27 7.55 -2.58
C SER A 201 12.45 7.21 -4.06
N ALA A 202 11.37 6.93 -4.78
CA ALA A 202 11.42 6.71 -6.23
C ALA A 202 11.85 7.97 -6.99
N GLN A 203 11.36 9.14 -6.60
CA GLN A 203 11.74 10.42 -7.18
C GLN A 203 13.22 10.75 -6.93
N ALA A 204 13.72 10.57 -5.70
CA ALA A 204 15.12 10.78 -5.35
C ALA A 204 16.04 9.81 -6.12
N LEU A 205 15.65 8.55 -6.24
CA LEU A 205 16.41 7.56 -7.00
C LEU A 205 16.53 7.94 -8.49
N VAL A 206 15.44 8.45 -9.09
CA VAL A 206 15.45 8.85 -10.51
C VAL A 206 16.17 10.17 -10.73
N ALA A 207 15.93 11.17 -9.88
CA ALA A 207 16.41 12.53 -10.06
C ALA A 207 17.82 12.78 -9.49
N ASP A 208 18.09 12.32 -8.28
CA ASP A 208 19.33 12.63 -7.55
C ASP A 208 20.39 11.55 -7.77
N GLU A 209 20.01 10.27 -7.66
CA GLU A 209 20.95 9.16 -7.91
C GLU A 209 21.16 8.89 -9.41
N GLY A 210 20.28 9.40 -10.27
CA GLY A 210 20.46 9.45 -11.72
C GLY A 210 20.48 8.09 -12.40
N LEU A 211 19.35 7.37 -12.37
CA LEU A 211 19.23 6.12 -13.13
C LEU A 211 19.44 6.37 -14.63
N ARG A 212 20.28 5.54 -15.25
CA ARG A 212 20.55 5.59 -16.69
C ARG A 212 19.30 5.20 -17.48
N ASP A 213 19.19 5.69 -18.71
CA ASP A 213 18.03 5.43 -19.58
C ASP A 213 17.72 3.94 -19.77
N TRP A 214 18.76 3.09 -19.86
CA TRP A 214 18.56 1.64 -19.99
C TRP A 214 17.99 1.01 -18.71
N GLN A 215 18.31 1.55 -17.53
CA GLN A 215 17.76 1.09 -16.25
C GLN A 215 16.27 1.45 -16.17
N LEU A 216 15.90 2.68 -16.57
CA LEU A 216 14.50 3.10 -16.66
C LEU A 216 13.72 2.28 -17.69
N GLN A 217 14.33 2.00 -18.85
CA GLN A 217 13.71 1.16 -19.87
C GLN A 217 13.51 -0.28 -19.39
N LEU A 218 14.51 -0.84 -18.70
CA LEU A 218 14.40 -2.15 -18.09
C LEU A 218 13.31 -2.18 -17.01
N ALA A 219 13.26 -1.17 -16.14
CA ALA A 219 12.21 -1.02 -15.13
C ALA A 219 10.80 -0.99 -15.77
N ARG A 220 10.58 -0.27 -16.88
CA ARG A 220 9.31 -0.29 -17.62
C ARG A 220 8.93 -1.69 -18.09
N ILE A 221 9.89 -2.40 -18.69
CA ILE A 221 9.67 -3.74 -19.24
C ILE A 221 9.33 -4.73 -18.13
N LEU A 222 10.09 -4.69 -17.03
CA LEU A 222 9.89 -5.56 -15.88
C LEU A 222 8.57 -5.22 -15.20
N ARG A 223 8.29 -3.94 -14.91
CA ARG A 223 7.06 -3.51 -14.26
C ARG A 223 5.81 -3.97 -15.01
N ARG A 224 5.80 -3.83 -16.35
CA ARG A 224 4.69 -4.32 -17.19
C ARG A 224 4.45 -5.83 -17.06
N ARG A 225 5.51 -6.62 -16.84
CA ARG A 225 5.44 -8.09 -16.75
C ARG A 225 5.22 -8.62 -15.35
N SER A 226 5.59 -7.85 -14.33
CA SER A 226 5.61 -8.27 -12.94
C SER A 226 4.63 -7.51 -12.06
N PHE A 227 3.82 -6.60 -12.62
CA PHE A 227 2.78 -5.92 -11.85
C PHE A 227 1.81 -6.94 -11.26
N GLY A 228 1.55 -6.80 -9.97
CA GLY A 228 0.55 -7.56 -9.23
C GLY A 228 -0.26 -6.62 -8.34
N LEU A 229 -1.52 -6.99 -8.10
CA LEU A 229 -2.37 -6.29 -7.16
C LEU A 229 -1.91 -6.59 -5.73
N VAL A 230 -2.11 -5.64 -4.81
CA VAL A 230 -1.76 -5.80 -3.40
C VAL A 230 -2.37 -7.09 -2.84
N GLY A 231 -1.53 -7.91 -2.21
CA GLY A 231 -1.95 -9.16 -1.58
C GLY A 231 -2.28 -10.33 -2.54
N VAL A 232 -2.05 -10.18 -3.85
CA VAL A 232 -2.37 -11.21 -4.86
C VAL A 232 -1.12 -11.97 -5.29
N ASN A 233 -1.03 -13.24 -4.87
CA ASN A 233 0.06 -14.15 -5.24
C ASN A 233 -0.42 -15.38 -6.03
N ASN A 234 -1.72 -15.61 -6.13
CA ASN A 234 -2.32 -16.74 -6.85
C ASN A 234 -3.75 -16.42 -7.32
N ARG A 235 -4.35 -17.32 -8.11
CA ARG A 235 -5.71 -17.14 -8.67
C ARG A 235 -6.81 -17.01 -7.62
N LYS A 236 -6.69 -17.73 -6.49
CA LYS A 236 -7.66 -17.58 -5.38
C LYS A 236 -7.62 -16.14 -4.87
N GLN A 237 -6.43 -15.64 -4.55
CA GLN A 237 -6.25 -14.29 -4.03
C GLN A 237 -6.63 -13.21 -5.04
N GLN A 238 -6.47 -13.48 -6.34
CA GLN A 238 -6.94 -12.57 -7.40
C GLN A 238 -8.47 -12.41 -7.35
N ALA A 239 -9.21 -13.51 -7.21
CA ALA A 239 -10.65 -13.44 -7.03
C ALA A 239 -11.05 -12.88 -5.65
N ASP A 240 -10.27 -13.16 -4.59
CA ASP A 240 -10.50 -12.55 -3.26
C ASP A 240 -10.37 -11.02 -3.34
N PHE A 241 -9.35 -10.50 -4.04
CA PHE A 241 -9.21 -9.07 -4.30
C PHE A 241 -10.43 -8.53 -5.09
N GLY A 242 -10.91 -9.27 -6.09
CA GLY A 242 -12.11 -8.92 -6.84
C GLY A 242 -13.35 -8.79 -5.95
N ASP A 243 -13.52 -9.71 -4.99
CA ASP A 243 -14.61 -9.68 -4.01
C ASP A 243 -14.51 -8.42 -3.14
N VAL A 244 -13.30 -8.05 -2.69
CA VAL A 244 -13.04 -6.80 -1.96
C VAL A 244 -13.38 -5.58 -2.81
N ALA A 245 -12.92 -5.55 -4.05
CA ALA A 245 -13.13 -4.44 -4.97
C ALA A 245 -14.63 -4.19 -5.19
N ARG A 246 -15.43 -5.25 -5.35
CA ARG A 246 -16.89 -5.15 -5.49
C ARG A 246 -17.58 -4.75 -4.19
N ALA A 247 -17.17 -5.32 -3.05
CA ALA A 247 -17.74 -4.98 -1.74
C ALA A 247 -17.52 -3.51 -1.36
N LEU A 248 -16.39 -2.92 -1.77
CA LEU A 248 -16.04 -1.52 -1.57
C LEU A 248 -16.50 -0.59 -2.72
N GLY A 249 -17.13 -1.14 -3.77
CA GLY A 249 -17.63 -0.40 -4.92
C GLY A 249 -16.53 0.25 -5.77
N LEU A 250 -15.34 -0.35 -5.81
CA LEU A 250 -14.20 0.09 -6.63
C LEU A 250 -14.39 -0.25 -8.11
N ASP A 251 -15.16 -1.30 -8.40
CA ASP A 251 -15.52 -1.75 -9.74
C ASP A 251 -16.31 -0.67 -10.53
N ARG A 252 -17.12 0.13 -9.85
CA ARG A 252 -17.91 1.22 -10.44
C ARG A 252 -17.07 2.41 -10.90
N GLU A 253 -15.88 2.58 -10.33
CA GLU A 253 -14.96 3.70 -10.57
C GLU A 253 -13.56 3.21 -10.97
N LEU A 254 -13.51 2.06 -11.66
CA LEU A 254 -12.26 1.33 -11.89
C LEU A 254 -11.16 2.17 -12.54
N LEU A 255 -11.51 3.04 -13.48
CA LEU A 255 -10.55 3.91 -14.14
C LEU A 255 -9.93 4.93 -13.17
N GLU A 256 -10.73 5.47 -12.24
CA GLU A 256 -10.27 6.42 -11.25
C GLU A 256 -9.37 5.74 -10.22
N VAL A 257 -9.76 4.54 -9.77
CA VAL A 257 -8.89 3.71 -8.91
C VAL A 257 -7.56 3.44 -9.60
N ALA A 258 -7.59 3.04 -10.87
CA ALA A 258 -6.38 2.77 -11.63
C ALA A 258 -5.51 4.03 -11.81
N ARG A 259 -6.11 5.21 -12.04
CA ARG A 259 -5.38 6.50 -12.10
C ARG A 259 -4.66 6.81 -10.79
N GLN A 260 -5.31 6.54 -9.66
CA GLN A 260 -4.71 6.77 -8.35
C GLN A 260 -3.57 5.80 -8.09
N VAL A 261 -3.80 4.49 -8.24
CA VAL A 261 -2.78 3.45 -8.01
C VAL A 261 -1.56 3.63 -8.94
N SER A 262 -1.78 4.12 -10.15
CA SER A 262 -0.71 4.33 -11.13
C SER A 262 0.04 5.65 -11.01
N LEU A 263 -0.24 6.50 -10.02
CA LEU A 263 0.22 7.90 -9.99
C LEU A 263 1.75 8.02 -10.16
N VAL A 264 2.53 7.39 -9.26
CA VAL A 264 4.00 7.50 -9.25
C VAL A 264 4.61 6.87 -10.49
N GLU A 265 4.05 5.73 -10.87
CA GLU A 265 4.40 5.00 -12.08
C GLU A 265 4.26 5.89 -13.32
N ARG A 266 3.08 6.50 -13.50
CA ARG A 266 2.80 7.42 -14.61
C ARG A 266 3.75 8.60 -14.63
N GLU A 267 4.03 9.20 -13.47
CA GLU A 267 4.94 10.34 -13.33
C GLU A 267 6.41 10.00 -13.63
N LEU A 268 6.89 8.80 -13.27
CA LEU A 268 8.32 8.47 -13.39
C LEU A 268 8.66 7.65 -14.64
N LEU A 269 7.82 6.69 -15.00
CA LEU A 269 8.11 5.76 -16.09
C LEU A 269 7.42 6.16 -17.39
N TRP A 270 6.27 6.84 -17.35
CA TRP A 270 5.47 7.15 -18.55
C TRP A 270 5.27 8.65 -18.81
N ALA A 271 5.93 9.54 -18.07
CA ALA A 271 5.77 10.99 -18.18
C ALA A 271 6.08 11.58 -19.58
N GLN A 272 6.73 10.83 -20.46
CA GLN A 272 7.04 11.25 -21.83
C GLN A 272 6.25 10.51 -22.94
N GLN A 273 5.35 9.56 -22.64
CA GLN A 273 4.64 8.81 -23.69
C GLN A 273 3.11 8.92 -23.62
N GLN A 274 2.58 9.69 -24.59
CA GLN A 274 1.37 9.38 -25.39
C GLN A 274 -0.02 9.54 -24.75
N GLY A 275 -0.25 10.49 -23.84
CA GLY A 275 -1.62 10.82 -23.42
C GLY A 275 -2.41 9.66 -22.80
N MET A 276 -1.71 8.64 -22.28
CA MET A 276 -2.34 7.54 -21.56
C MET A 276 -2.66 7.99 -20.14
N ASP A 277 -3.95 8.00 -19.80
CA ASP A 277 -4.39 8.35 -18.45
C ASP A 277 -3.90 7.34 -17.39
N VAL A 278 -3.74 6.06 -17.78
CA VAL A 278 -3.40 4.93 -16.91
C VAL A 278 -2.57 3.88 -17.70
N PRO A 279 -1.52 3.28 -17.12
CA PRO A 279 -0.84 2.12 -17.70
C PRO A 279 -1.81 0.93 -17.89
N SER A 280 -1.87 0.40 -19.11
CA SER A 280 -2.88 -0.61 -19.49
C SER A 280 -2.82 -1.91 -18.68
N TYR A 281 -1.64 -2.33 -18.22
CA TYR A 281 -1.48 -3.55 -17.42
C TYR A 281 -2.05 -3.42 -16.00
N ILE A 282 -2.10 -2.21 -15.44
CA ILE A 282 -2.74 -1.97 -14.12
C ILE A 282 -4.25 -2.12 -14.26
N LEU A 283 -4.82 -1.48 -15.28
CA LEU A 283 -6.24 -1.56 -15.56
C LEU A 283 -6.66 -2.98 -15.92
N ALA A 284 -5.84 -3.71 -16.69
CA ALA A 284 -6.07 -5.12 -16.99
C ALA A 284 -6.08 -5.96 -15.71
N ALA A 285 -5.07 -5.85 -14.84
CA ALA A 285 -5.02 -6.61 -13.59
C ALA A 285 -6.26 -6.36 -12.70
N LEU A 286 -6.71 -5.11 -12.59
CA LEU A 286 -7.91 -4.74 -11.85
C LEU A 286 -9.18 -5.36 -12.46
N ARG A 287 -9.31 -5.35 -13.80
CA ARG A 287 -10.43 -6.00 -14.51
C ARG A 287 -10.41 -7.52 -14.30
N ASP A 288 -9.26 -8.14 -14.49
CA ASP A 288 -9.09 -9.58 -14.36
C ASP A 288 -9.46 -10.06 -12.95
N ALA A 289 -9.18 -9.26 -11.91
CA ALA A 289 -9.60 -9.56 -10.54
C ALA A 289 -11.12 -9.51 -10.36
N ILE A 290 -11.78 -8.47 -10.90
CA ILE A 290 -13.26 -8.34 -10.86
C ILE A 290 -13.91 -9.48 -11.63
N GLU A 291 -13.42 -9.79 -12.83
CA GLU A 291 -13.91 -10.91 -13.65
C GLU A 291 -13.76 -12.24 -12.91
N SER A 292 -12.65 -12.44 -12.21
CA SER A 292 -12.43 -13.66 -11.41
C SER A 292 -13.41 -13.76 -10.23
N SER A 293 -13.74 -12.64 -9.58
CA SER A 293 -14.80 -12.61 -8.55
C SER A 293 -16.18 -12.95 -9.13
N VAL A 294 -16.54 -12.38 -10.28
CA VAL A 294 -17.82 -12.67 -10.95
C VAL A 294 -17.91 -14.15 -11.36
N ALA A 295 -16.83 -14.71 -11.92
CA ALA A 295 -16.78 -16.12 -12.30
C ALA A 295 -16.97 -17.04 -11.08
N ARG A 296 -16.36 -16.69 -9.94
CA ARG A 296 -16.51 -17.43 -8.67
C ARG A 296 -17.95 -17.39 -8.18
N GLU A 297 -18.60 -16.23 -8.17
CA GLU A 297 -20.00 -16.08 -7.74
C GLU A 297 -20.95 -16.91 -8.63
N ALA A 298 -20.67 -16.99 -9.93
CA ALA A 298 -21.41 -17.82 -10.88
C ALA A 298 -21.11 -19.35 -10.76
N GLY A 299 -20.24 -19.77 -9.84
CA GLY A 299 -19.86 -21.17 -9.65
C GLY A 299 -18.95 -21.74 -10.74
N LEU A 300 -18.31 -20.88 -11.56
CA LEU A 300 -17.35 -21.30 -12.57
C LEU A 300 -16.00 -21.62 -11.91
N ARG A 301 -15.32 -22.68 -12.37
CA ARG A 301 -13.99 -23.05 -11.86
C ARG A 301 -12.94 -21.99 -12.26
N LEU A 302 -12.18 -21.51 -11.26
CA LEU A 302 -11.03 -20.60 -11.39
C LEU A 302 -9.73 -21.33 -11.77
#